data_AF-A0A8C6HXC4-F1
#
_entry.id   AF-A0A8C6HXC4-F1
#
_cell.length_a   1.000
_cell.length_b   1.000
_cell.length_c   1.000
_cell.angle_alpha   90.00
_cell.angle_beta   90.00
_cell.angle_gamma   90.00
#
_symmetry.space_group_name_H-M   'P 1'
#
loop_
_entity.id
_entity.type
_entity.pdbx_description
1 polymer ?
#
loop_
_entity_poly.entity_id
_entity_poly.type
_entity_poly.pdbx_seq_one_letter_code
_entity_poly.pdbx_strand_id
1 'polypeptide(L)'
;MALKKILQLVAQQICSFPNFPIPGALFRDILILGKTQTPSDRPSIRLLASHLKSTYSGKIDYIAGLDSRGFLFGPSLAQELGVGCVLTWKHRKLLGPTVSASYALVYGKAELEIQNCALEPRRRVVIVDDLLATGGTICKACELLYQLQAEVGVCVSLVELISLKGREKQYE
;
A
#
# COMPACT_ATOMS: atom_id res chain seq x y z
N MET A 1 -12.52 -13.74 17.20
CA MET A 1 -13.84 -13.07 17.04
C MET A 1 -13.72 -11.57 16.76
N ALA A 2 -12.87 -10.82 17.45
CA ALA A 2 -12.75 -9.36 17.26
C ALA A 2 -12.32 -8.94 15.83
N LEU A 3 -11.29 -9.57 15.25
CA LEU A 3 -10.79 -9.18 13.92
C LEU A 3 -11.81 -9.40 12.79
N LYS A 4 -12.60 -10.48 12.85
CA LYS A 4 -13.69 -10.75 11.89
C LYS A 4 -14.76 -9.65 11.92
N LYS A 5 -15.11 -9.16 13.10
CA LYS A 5 -16.08 -8.05 13.25
C LYS A 5 -15.55 -6.75 12.66
N ILE A 6 -14.27 -6.45 12.90
CA ILE A 6 -13.59 -5.27 12.32
C ILE A 6 -13.54 -5.40 10.79
N LEU A 7 -13.19 -6.57 10.26
CA LEU A 7 -13.19 -6.84 8.82
C LEU A 7 -14.56 -6.59 8.19
N GLN A 8 -15.63 -7.09 8.82
CA GLN A 8 -16.99 -6.89 8.32
C GLN A 8 -17.39 -5.41 8.33
N LEU A 9 -17.02 -4.67 9.38
CA LEU A 9 -17.26 -3.23 9.47
C LEU A 9 -16.52 -2.46 8.35
N VAL A 10 -15.25 -2.77 8.12
CA VAL A 10 -14.46 -2.17 7.03
C VAL A 10 -15.08 -2.50 5.67
N ALA A 11 -15.47 -3.76 5.45
CA ALA A 11 -16.05 -4.20 4.19
C ALA A 11 -17.37 -3.47 3.86
N GLN A 12 -18.21 -3.19 4.86
CA GLN A 12 -19.46 -2.44 4.70
C GLN A 12 -19.26 -0.98 4.30
N GLN A 13 -18.06 -0.43 4.53
CA GLN A 13 -17.72 0.97 4.21
C GLN A 13 -17.09 1.12 2.83
N ILE A 14 -16.84 0.02 2.11
CA ILE A 14 -16.23 0.05 0.77
C ILE A 14 -17.35 0.06 -0.27
N CYS A 15 -17.41 1.14 -1.04
CA CYS A 15 -18.38 1.30 -2.11
C CYS A 15 -17.83 0.74 -3.43
N SER A 16 -18.74 0.33 -4.32
CA SER A 16 -18.37 -0.25 -5.61
C SER A 16 -18.99 0.54 -6.75
N PHE A 17 -18.16 0.94 -7.70
CA PHE A 17 -18.56 1.72 -8.87
C PHE A 17 -18.23 0.92 -10.13
N PRO A 18 -19.24 0.25 -10.74
CA PRO A 18 -19.04 -0.46 -12.00
C PRO A 18 -18.84 0.53 -13.15
N ASN A 19 -18.13 0.08 -14.20
CA ASN A 19 -17.81 0.85 -15.40
C ASN A 19 -16.99 2.12 -15.14
N PHE A 20 -16.15 2.11 -14.10
CA PHE A 20 -15.25 3.21 -13.77
C PHE A 20 -13.81 2.68 -13.58
N PRO A 21 -12.77 3.38 -14.09
CA PRO A 21 -12.84 4.60 -14.90
C PRO A 21 -13.24 4.34 -16.36
N ILE A 22 -13.30 3.07 -16.78
CA ILE A 22 -13.64 2.63 -18.13
C ILE A 22 -14.76 1.56 -18.09
N PRO A 23 -15.52 1.38 -19.18
CA PRO A 23 -16.50 0.30 -19.28
C PRO A 23 -15.89 -1.07 -18.99
N GLY A 24 -16.61 -1.90 -18.22
CA GLY A 24 -16.16 -3.23 -17.81
C GLY A 24 -15.22 -3.26 -16.60
N ALA A 25 -14.68 -2.13 -16.16
CA ALA A 25 -13.88 -2.05 -14.93
C ALA A 25 -14.76 -1.91 -13.67
N LEU A 26 -14.28 -2.43 -12.54
CA LEU A 26 -14.95 -2.33 -11.25
C LEU A 26 -14.05 -1.58 -10.26
N PHE A 27 -14.45 -0.37 -9.91
CA PHE A 27 -13.72 0.46 -8.96
C PHE A 27 -14.23 0.23 -7.53
N ARG A 28 -13.30 0.10 -6.58
CA ARG A 28 -13.60 0.00 -5.15
C ARG A 28 -13.19 1.31 -4.50
N ASP A 29 -14.16 2.04 -3.99
CA ASP A 29 -13.92 3.29 -3.30
C ASP A 29 -13.76 3.05 -1.80
N ILE A 30 -12.58 3.44 -1.31
CA ILE A 30 -12.14 3.30 0.08
C ILE A 30 -12.13 4.65 0.81
N LEU A 31 -12.42 5.76 0.12
CA LEU A 31 -12.32 7.11 0.71
C LEU A 31 -13.34 7.32 1.83
N ILE A 32 -14.45 6.58 1.81
CA ILE A 32 -15.50 6.61 2.83
C ILE A 32 -15.04 6.03 4.18
N LEU A 33 -13.93 5.29 4.22
CA LEU A 33 -13.34 4.79 5.47
C LEU A 33 -12.97 5.91 6.45
N GLY A 34 -12.74 7.13 5.95
CA GLY A 34 -12.46 8.32 6.76
C GLY A 34 -13.68 9.03 7.34
N LYS A 35 -14.91 8.55 7.06
CA LYS A 35 -16.16 9.20 7.53
C LYS A 35 -16.39 9.05 9.03
N THR A 36 -15.75 8.07 9.67
CA THR A 36 -15.86 7.85 11.13
C THR A 36 -15.22 9.02 11.87
N GLN A 37 -16.01 9.75 12.66
CA GLN A 37 -15.57 10.97 13.35
C GLN A 37 -14.73 10.70 14.60
N THR A 38 -14.70 9.46 15.09
CA THR A 38 -13.96 9.07 16.29
C THR A 38 -12.54 8.64 15.90
N PRO A 39 -11.49 9.42 16.22
CA PRO A 39 -10.12 9.12 15.76
C PRO A 39 -9.56 7.80 16.30
N SER A 40 -10.03 7.34 17.47
CA SER A 40 -9.68 6.04 18.06
C SER A 40 -10.34 4.85 17.37
N ASP A 41 -11.37 5.09 16.55
CA ASP A 41 -12.00 4.09 15.69
C ASP A 41 -11.57 4.31 14.24
N ARG A 42 -10.35 3.87 13.92
CA ARG A 42 -9.92 3.61 12.54
C ARG A 42 -9.86 2.10 12.29
N PRO A 43 -11.00 1.46 11.96
CA PRO A 43 -11.09 0.00 11.84
C PRO A 43 -10.11 -0.57 10.82
N SER A 44 -9.89 0.14 9.71
CA SER A 44 -8.95 -0.28 8.66
C SER A 44 -7.49 -0.31 9.15
N ILE A 45 -7.04 0.73 9.86
CA ILE A 45 -5.68 0.76 10.43
C ILE A 45 -5.52 -0.33 11.48
N ARG A 46 -6.48 -0.47 12.39
CA ARG A 46 -6.44 -1.53 13.42
C ARG A 46 -6.47 -2.93 12.81
N LEU A 47 -7.22 -3.14 11.74
CA LEU A 47 -7.28 -4.39 10.99
C LEU A 47 -5.91 -4.72 10.40
N LEU A 48 -5.30 -3.79 9.66
CA LEU A 48 -3.99 -3.96 9.04
C LEU A 48 -2.91 -4.19 10.10
N ALA A 49 -2.87 -3.36 11.16
CA ALA A 49 -1.90 -3.48 12.24
C ALA A 49 -2.03 -4.80 12.99
N SER A 50 -3.26 -5.20 13.35
CA SER A 50 -3.52 -6.48 14.03
C SER A 50 -3.14 -7.66 13.14
N HIS A 51 -3.45 -7.59 11.84
CA HIS A 51 -3.06 -8.60 10.88
C HIS A 51 -1.54 -8.75 10.88
N LEU A 52 -0.79 -7.66 10.61
CA LEU A 52 0.67 -7.67 10.59
C LEU A 52 1.26 -8.20 11.91
N LYS A 53 0.80 -7.72 13.07
CA LYS A 53 1.26 -8.23 14.39
C LYS A 53 1.02 -9.73 14.56
N SER A 54 -0.05 -10.28 13.97
CA SER A 54 -0.45 -11.69 14.14
C SER A 54 0.16 -12.65 13.12
N THR A 55 0.39 -12.20 11.88
CA THR A 55 0.82 -13.04 10.76
C THR A 55 2.26 -12.82 10.38
N TYR A 56 2.83 -11.67 10.73
CA TYR A 56 4.21 -11.33 10.44
C TYR A 56 5.02 -11.31 11.72
N SER A 57 5.86 -12.32 11.90
CA SER A 57 6.77 -12.47 13.05
C SER A 57 8.09 -11.71 12.90
N GLY A 58 8.33 -11.08 11.74
CA GLY A 58 9.54 -10.31 11.49
C GLY A 58 9.51 -8.94 12.17
N LYS A 59 10.69 -8.42 12.50
CA LYS A 59 10.84 -7.02 12.90
C LYS A 59 10.46 -6.12 11.72
N ILE A 60 9.61 -5.11 11.92
CA ILE A 60 9.34 -4.10 10.89
C ILE A 60 10.10 -2.84 11.29
N ASP A 61 10.86 -2.24 10.38
CA ASP A 61 11.54 -0.97 10.62
C ASP A 61 10.78 0.20 9.97
N TYR A 62 10.18 -0.01 8.78
CA TYR A 62 9.43 1.02 8.06
C TYR A 62 8.14 0.49 7.42
N ILE A 63 7.14 1.36 7.32
CA ILE A 63 6.00 1.22 6.41
C ILE A 63 6.23 2.11 5.18
N ALA A 64 6.16 1.51 3.98
CA ALA A 64 6.20 2.23 2.71
C ALA A 64 4.79 2.43 2.15
N GLY A 65 4.29 3.66 2.17
CA GLY A 65 3.00 4.01 1.55
C GLY A 65 3.15 4.32 0.06
N LEU A 66 2.24 3.81 -0.78
CA LEU A 66 2.24 4.09 -2.22
C LEU A 66 1.34 5.27 -2.60
N ASP A 67 1.81 6.12 -3.53
CA ASP A 67 1.06 7.30 -4.00
C ASP A 67 -0.19 6.91 -4.80
N SER A 68 -1.38 7.47 -4.53
CA SER A 68 -1.71 8.41 -3.44
C SER A 68 -2.47 7.76 -2.30
N ARG A 69 -3.25 6.71 -2.59
CA ARG A 69 -4.23 6.18 -1.65
C ARG A 69 -3.58 5.33 -0.56
N GLY A 70 -2.42 4.72 -0.82
CA GLY A 70 -1.58 4.11 0.21
C GLY A 70 -1.18 5.10 1.32
N PHE A 71 -1.14 6.41 1.04
CA PHE A 71 -0.84 7.44 2.04
C PHE A 71 -1.93 7.60 3.10
N LEU A 72 -3.16 7.14 2.83
CA LEU A 72 -4.22 7.09 3.84
C LEU A 72 -3.91 6.08 4.95
N PHE A 73 -3.05 5.09 4.66
CA PHE A 73 -2.71 4.00 5.56
C PHE A 73 -1.29 4.14 6.11
N GLY A 74 -0.31 4.43 5.26
CA GLY A 74 1.13 4.39 5.59
C GLY A 74 1.51 5.05 6.92
N PRO A 75 1.38 6.39 7.05
CA PRO A 75 1.76 7.10 8.27
C PRO A 75 0.99 6.64 9.52
N SER A 76 -0.31 6.38 9.38
CA SER A 76 -1.15 5.95 10.52
C SER A 76 -0.81 4.53 10.97
N LEU A 77 -0.49 3.64 10.03
CA LEU A 77 -0.07 2.28 10.30
C LEU A 77 1.32 2.26 10.92
N ALA A 78 2.26 3.08 10.43
CA ALA A 78 3.58 3.24 11.03
C ALA A 78 3.48 3.69 12.49
N GLN A 79 2.63 4.68 12.77
CA GLN A 79 2.38 5.16 14.12
C GLN A 79 1.80 4.07 15.04
N GLU A 80 0.81 3.31 14.56
CA GLU A 80 0.18 2.20 15.31
C GLU A 80 1.15 1.02 15.60
N LEU A 81 2.18 0.88 14.77
CA LEU A 81 3.23 -0.14 14.91
C LEU A 81 4.47 0.37 15.65
N GLY A 82 4.60 1.69 15.85
CA GLY A 82 5.78 2.31 16.47
C GLY A 82 7.04 2.23 15.60
N VAL A 83 6.89 2.33 14.27
CA VAL A 83 7.97 2.19 13.28
C VAL A 83 8.06 3.41 12.37
N GLY A 84 9.11 3.49 11.54
CA GLY A 84 9.27 4.57 10.58
C GLY A 84 8.24 4.51 9.43
N CYS A 85 8.08 5.62 8.72
CA CYS A 85 7.26 5.70 7.52
C CYS A 85 8.06 6.32 6.37
N VAL A 86 7.98 5.71 5.19
CA VAL A 86 8.50 6.26 3.93
C VAL A 86 7.38 6.30 2.90
N LEU A 87 7.47 7.24 1.97
CA LEU A 87 6.46 7.41 0.94
C LEU A 87 7.10 7.28 -0.44
N THR A 88 6.46 6.51 -1.32
CA THR A 88 6.81 6.50 -2.73
C THR A 88 5.84 7.42 -3.48
N TRP A 89 6.32 8.11 -4.49
CA TRP A 89 5.55 9.10 -5.23
C TRP A 89 5.52 8.76 -6.72
N LYS A 90 4.47 9.19 -7.43
CA LYS A 90 4.55 9.26 -8.89
C LYS A 90 5.63 10.26 -9.30
N HIS A 91 6.21 10.03 -10.49
CA HIS A 91 7.29 10.82 -11.07
C HIS A 91 7.14 12.34 -10.90
N ARG A 92 8.26 13.01 -10.58
CA ARG A 92 8.43 14.47 -10.45
C ARG A 92 7.67 15.15 -9.31
N LYS A 93 7.36 14.42 -8.25
CA LYS A 93 6.74 15.00 -7.04
C LYS A 93 7.70 15.15 -5.86
N LEU A 94 8.86 14.50 -5.91
CA LEU A 94 9.86 14.53 -4.84
C LEU A 94 10.93 15.60 -5.09
N LEU A 95 11.44 16.15 -3.99
CA LEU A 95 12.57 17.07 -4.00
C LEU A 95 13.87 16.31 -3.77
N GLY A 96 14.95 16.75 -4.41
CA GLY A 96 16.29 16.17 -4.28
C GLY A 96 16.51 14.87 -5.06
N PRO A 97 17.63 14.15 -4.82
CA PRO A 97 17.96 12.92 -5.53
C PRO A 97 16.97 11.78 -5.24
N THR A 98 16.50 11.12 -6.30
CA THR A 98 15.58 9.99 -6.23
C THR A 98 16.10 8.79 -7.01
N VAL A 99 15.64 7.61 -6.61
CA VAL A 99 15.65 6.40 -7.44
C VAL A 99 14.25 6.23 -8.03
N SER A 100 14.18 5.70 -9.25
CA SER A 100 12.91 5.50 -9.95
C SER A 100 12.77 4.07 -10.49
N ALA A 101 11.52 3.63 -10.61
CA ALA A 101 11.15 2.38 -11.25
C ALA A 101 9.95 2.64 -12.14
N SER A 102 10.07 2.23 -13.40
CA SER A 102 9.06 2.54 -14.42
C SER A 102 8.48 1.30 -15.07
N TYR A 103 7.23 1.43 -15.54
CA TYR A 103 6.49 0.36 -16.18
C TYR A 103 5.59 0.89 -17.30
N ALA A 104 5.44 0.08 -18.33
CA ALA A 104 4.55 0.38 -19.44
C ALA A 104 3.09 0.15 -19.02
N LEU A 105 2.23 1.06 -19.44
CA LEU A 105 0.79 0.90 -19.45
C LEU A 105 0.35 0.64 -20.90
N VAL A 106 -0.88 0.13 -21.09
CA VAL A 106 -1.48 0.00 -22.43
C VAL A 106 -1.46 1.35 -23.16
N TYR A 107 -1.62 2.43 -22.41
CA TYR A 107 -1.47 3.80 -22.90
C TYR A 107 -0.53 4.56 -21.97
N GLY A 108 0.74 4.65 -22.35
CA GLY A 108 1.75 5.48 -21.68
C GLY A 108 2.70 4.70 -20.76
N LYS A 109 3.39 5.46 -19.90
CA LYS A 109 4.40 4.96 -18.96
C LYS A 109 4.04 5.50 -17.58
N ALA A 110 4.09 4.65 -16.58
CA ALA A 110 4.00 5.04 -15.19
C ALA A 110 5.38 4.87 -14.53
N GLU A 111 5.67 5.73 -13.57
CA GLU A 111 6.95 5.75 -12.89
C GLU A 111 6.73 6.15 -11.43
N LEU A 112 7.33 5.36 -10.54
CA LEU A 112 7.36 5.58 -9.10
C LEU A 112 8.76 6.03 -8.70
N GLU A 113 8.83 6.87 -7.68
CA GLU A 113 10.05 7.46 -7.14
C GLU A 113 10.08 7.39 -5.62
N ILE A 114 11.28 7.28 -5.06
CA ILE A 114 11.55 7.46 -3.63
C ILE A 114 12.89 8.19 -3.48
N GLN A 115 13.02 9.03 -2.45
CA GLN A 115 14.27 9.75 -2.18
C GLN A 115 15.39 8.77 -1.81
N ASN A 116 16.62 9.02 -2.28
CA ASN A 116 17.76 8.13 -2.01
C ASN A 116 18.07 7.98 -0.52
N CYS A 117 17.73 8.99 0.28
CA CYS A 117 17.94 9.04 1.72
C CYS A 117 16.71 8.61 2.53
N ALA A 118 15.68 8.03 1.91
CA ALA A 118 14.42 7.74 2.59
C ALA A 118 14.56 6.73 3.74
N LEU A 119 15.52 5.80 3.65
CA LEU A 119 15.76 4.75 4.64
C LEU A 119 17.22 4.28 4.59
N GLU A 120 17.69 3.64 5.67
CA GLU A 120 19.02 3.01 5.65
C GLU A 120 18.99 1.63 4.96
N PRO A 121 20.11 1.19 4.38
CA PRO A 121 20.24 -0.16 3.83
C PRO A 121 19.89 -1.27 4.84
N ARG A 122 19.41 -2.41 4.34
CA ARG A 122 19.05 -3.62 5.10
C ARG A 122 17.91 -3.42 6.11
N ARG A 123 17.19 -2.30 6.02
CA ARG A 123 15.98 -2.08 6.80
C ARG A 123 14.83 -2.88 6.24
N ARG A 124 14.02 -3.41 7.15
CA ARG A 124 12.89 -4.25 6.79
C ARG A 124 11.63 -3.43 6.62
N VAL A 125 11.10 -3.46 5.40
CA VAL A 125 10.02 -2.57 4.96
C VAL A 125 8.78 -3.38 4.64
N VAL A 126 7.63 -2.90 5.10
CA VAL A 126 6.31 -3.39 4.68
C VAL A 126 5.69 -2.37 3.74
N ILE A 127 5.34 -2.79 2.53
CA ILE A 127 4.62 -1.95 1.59
C ILE A 127 3.13 -1.98 1.94
N VAL A 128 2.48 -0.81 1.95
CA VAL A 128 1.04 -0.69 2.10
C VAL A 128 0.43 0.11 0.96
N ASP A 129 -0.66 -0.43 0.41
CA ASP A 129 -1.52 0.26 -0.56
C ASP A 129 -3.00 0.02 -0.24
N ASP A 130 -3.89 0.73 -0.91
CA ASP A 130 -5.32 0.59 -0.69
C ASP A 130 -5.90 -0.65 -1.39
N LEU A 131 -5.44 -0.94 -2.61
CA LEU A 131 -6.02 -1.98 -3.45
C LEU A 131 -4.97 -2.72 -4.29
N LEU A 132 -5.00 -4.05 -4.24
CA LEU A 132 -4.26 -4.94 -5.12
C LEU A 132 -5.09 -5.30 -6.35
N ALA A 133 -4.68 -4.78 -7.52
CA ALA A 133 -5.25 -5.11 -8.82
C ALA A 133 -4.39 -6.17 -9.54
N THR A 134 -3.58 -5.75 -10.51
CA THR A 134 -2.68 -6.64 -11.28
C THR A 134 -1.33 -6.89 -10.60
N GLY A 135 -1.05 -6.20 -9.48
CA GLY A 135 0.23 -6.30 -8.74
C GLY A 135 1.37 -5.43 -9.27
N GLY A 136 1.24 -4.83 -10.47
CA GLY A 136 2.32 -4.09 -11.12
C GLY A 136 2.93 -2.96 -10.29
N THR A 137 2.09 -2.12 -9.66
CA THR A 137 2.54 -1.02 -8.80
C THR A 137 3.35 -1.53 -7.59
N ILE A 138 2.88 -2.60 -6.95
CA ILE A 138 3.55 -3.20 -5.79
C ILE A 138 4.90 -3.79 -6.21
N CYS A 139 4.97 -4.53 -7.32
CA CYS A 139 6.24 -5.05 -7.84
C CYS A 139 7.26 -3.94 -8.11
N LYS A 140 6.82 -2.81 -8.70
CA LYS A 140 7.70 -1.66 -8.97
C LYS A 140 8.12 -0.94 -7.69
N ALA A 141 7.25 -0.89 -6.68
CA ALA A 141 7.63 -0.43 -5.36
C ALA A 141 8.67 -1.36 -4.68
N CYS A 142 8.56 -2.69 -4.87
CA CYS A 142 9.59 -3.61 -4.42
C CYS A 142 10.94 -3.33 -5.11
N GLU A 143 10.95 -3.18 -6.44
CA GLU A 143 12.18 -2.84 -7.19
C GLU A 143 12.82 -1.54 -6.69
N LEU A 144 12.04 -0.50 -6.40
CA LEU A 144 12.55 0.74 -5.80
C LEU A 144 13.23 0.50 -4.46
N LEU A 145 12.58 -0.25 -3.57
CA LEU A 145 13.11 -0.54 -2.25
C LEU A 145 14.36 -1.42 -2.33
N TYR A 146 14.43 -2.36 -3.29
CA TYR A 146 15.63 -3.14 -3.57
C TYR A 146 16.80 -2.27 -4.05
N GLN A 147 16.56 -1.25 -4.87
CA GLN A 147 17.60 -0.28 -5.26
C GLN A 147 18.19 0.48 -4.05
N LEU A 148 17.37 0.70 -3.01
CA LEU A 148 17.81 1.26 -1.73
C LEU A 148 18.38 0.19 -0.76
N GLN A 149 18.57 -1.04 -1.23
CA GLN A 149 19.06 -2.18 -0.45
C GLN A 149 18.18 -2.54 0.75
N ALA A 150 16.88 -2.22 0.70
CA ALA A 150 15.93 -2.60 1.73
C ALA A 150 15.49 -4.06 1.61
N GLU A 151 15.09 -4.65 2.73
CA GLU A 151 14.44 -5.97 2.78
C GLU A 151 12.91 -5.78 2.73
N VAL A 152 12.27 -6.06 1.60
CA VAL A 152 10.81 -6.04 1.51
C VAL A 152 10.26 -7.30 2.18
N GLY A 153 9.63 -7.14 3.34
CA GLY A 153 9.14 -8.27 4.15
C GLY A 153 7.78 -8.80 3.68
N VAL A 154 6.79 -7.91 3.57
CA VAL A 154 5.44 -8.23 3.08
C VAL A 154 4.82 -7.00 2.43
N CYS A 155 3.94 -7.25 1.45
CA CYS A 155 3.09 -6.22 0.87
C CYS A 155 1.65 -6.44 1.36
N VAL A 156 1.00 -5.39 1.83
CA VAL A 156 -0.37 -5.46 2.33
C VAL A 156 -1.27 -4.48 1.59
N SER A 157 -2.45 -4.94 1.20
CA SER A 157 -3.50 -4.10 0.64
C SER A 157 -4.80 -4.33 1.38
N LEU A 158 -5.61 -3.29 1.51
CA LEU A 158 -6.91 -3.41 2.18
C LEU A 158 -7.91 -4.21 1.34
N VAL A 159 -7.87 -4.03 0.02
CA VAL A 159 -8.77 -4.66 -0.94
C VAL A 159 -7.97 -5.41 -2.00
N GLU A 160 -8.51 -6.53 -2.49
CA GLU A 160 -7.95 -7.25 -3.62
C GLU A 160 -9.02 -7.52 -4.68
N LEU A 161 -8.67 -7.31 -5.95
CA LEU A 161 -9.45 -7.75 -7.09
C LEU A 161 -8.98 -9.15 -7.51
N ILE A 162 -9.54 -10.17 -6.86
CA ILE A 162 -9.10 -11.58 -6.98
C ILE A 162 -9.06 -12.06 -8.45
N SER A 163 -10.00 -11.60 -9.28
CA SER A 163 -10.06 -11.96 -10.70
C SER A 163 -8.84 -11.52 -11.53
N LEU A 164 -8.06 -10.54 -11.03
CA LEU A 164 -6.87 -10.01 -11.69
C LEU A 164 -5.58 -10.72 -11.25
N LYS A 165 -5.66 -11.67 -10.31
CA LYS A 165 -4.52 -12.52 -9.88
C LYS A 165 -3.27 -11.73 -9.48
N GLY A 166 -3.45 -10.55 -8.88
CA GLY A 166 -2.32 -9.66 -8.56
C GLY A 166 -1.24 -10.27 -7.68
N ARG A 167 -1.58 -11.24 -6.81
CA ARG A 167 -0.61 -11.97 -5.98
C ARG A 167 0.32 -12.89 -6.78
N GLU A 168 -0.10 -13.33 -7.96
CA GLU A 168 0.71 -14.19 -8.84
C GLU A 168 1.78 -13.38 -9.59
N LYS A 169 1.69 -12.05 -9.57
CA LYS A 169 2.66 -11.18 -10.23
C LYS A 169 3.99 -11.24 -9.47
N GLN A 170 5.01 -11.80 -10.14
CA GLN A 170 6.38 -11.79 -9.65
C GLN A 170 7.09 -10.51 -10.13
N TYR A 171 8.04 -10.05 -9.32
CA TYR A 171 9.07 -9.13 -9.79
C TYR A 171 10.10 -9.95 -10.58
N GLU A 172 10.52 -9.45 -11.74
CA GLU A 172 11.61 -10.02 -12.55
C GLU A 172 12.96 -9.40 -12.15
#